data_AF-A0A958G3T3-F1
#
_entry.id   AF-A0A958G3T3-F1
#
_cell.length_a   1.000
_cell.length_b   1.000
_cell.length_c   1.000
_cell.angle_alpha   90.00
_cell.angle_beta   90.00
_cell.angle_gamma   90.00
#
_symmetry.space_group_name_H-M   'P 1'
#
loop_
_entity.id
_entity.type
_entity.pdbx_description
1 polymer ?
#
loop_
_entity_poly.entity_id
_entity_poly.type
_entity_poly.pdbx_seq_one_letter_code
_entity_poly.pdbx_strand_id
1 'polypeptide(L)'
;MKTGTVRSMWLLLMLLFLGNIMFAQSSKTAPDQRVWSVKYWNKMAAEGYAEYNPQIQFAPAEFTGSGIDALSVMVDDSPDVPVINAGNTTQSENSIFVNPLDPLKALNSNNSTENPVGALYGTSGFMTADGGLTWGGSVQGTGGSNSGDPAAVIDLNGRYFVGYIADDLGQGVAYSDDEGQTWTHVQAAPSPGGFFDVLDKNHLWVDNSPSSPHEGNLYAAWTRFQSGSANDSEIEVVRSTDGGLTWSA
;
A
#
# COMPACT_ATOMS: atom_id res chain seq x y z
N MET A 1 47.41 -47.74 59.45
CA MET A 1 46.82 -47.43 58.13
C MET A 1 45.32 -47.21 58.33
N LYS A 2 44.87 -45.95 58.21
CA LYS A 2 43.46 -45.56 58.23
C LYS A 2 43.13 -45.06 56.83
N THR A 3 42.23 -45.72 56.12
CA THR A 3 41.70 -45.27 54.82
C THR A 3 40.21 -45.54 54.80
N GLY A 4 39.40 -44.49 54.94
CA GLY A 4 37.95 -44.60 55.01
C GLY A 4 37.23 -43.26 55.00
N THR A 5 37.65 -42.30 54.16
CA THR A 5 36.95 -41.02 54.03
C THR A 5 37.15 -40.42 52.63
N VAL A 6 36.64 -41.07 51.58
CA VAL A 6 36.65 -40.48 50.21
C VAL A 6 35.32 -40.61 49.47
N ARG A 7 34.34 -41.37 49.98
CA ARG A 7 33.06 -41.58 49.26
C ARG A 7 31.98 -40.51 49.46
N SER A 8 32.07 -39.64 50.46
CA SER A 8 31.03 -38.61 50.72
C SER A 8 31.34 -37.21 50.16
N MET A 9 32.54 -36.97 49.60
CA MET A 9 32.90 -35.65 49.06
C MET A 9 32.53 -35.47 47.58
N TRP A 10 32.33 -36.57 46.84
CA TRP A 10 31.97 -36.53 45.43
C TRP A 10 30.47 -36.30 45.18
N LEU A 11 29.59 -36.75 46.08
CA LEU A 11 28.15 -36.49 45.96
C LEU A 11 27.79 -35.03 46.28
N LEU A 12 28.51 -34.38 47.21
CA LEU A 12 28.27 -32.99 47.58
C LEU A 12 28.74 -32.01 46.48
N LEU A 13 29.82 -32.34 45.76
CA LEU A 13 30.29 -31.54 44.62
C LEU A 13 29.39 -31.67 43.38
N MET A 14 28.78 -32.83 43.13
CA MET A 14 27.81 -32.99 42.04
C MET A 14 26.50 -32.21 42.28
N LEU A 15 26.05 -32.10 43.53
CA LEU A 15 24.88 -31.28 43.89
C LEU A 15 25.17 -29.77 43.81
N LEU A 16 26.42 -29.35 44.05
CA LEU A 16 26.85 -27.95 43.88
C LEU A 16 27.08 -27.53 42.42
N PHE A 17 27.37 -28.48 41.52
CA PHE A 17 27.44 -28.22 40.08
C PHE A 17 26.07 -28.25 39.39
N LEU A 18 25.09 -28.99 39.93
CA LEU A 18 23.70 -28.99 39.43
C LEU A 18 22.87 -27.82 39.97
N GLY A 19 23.27 -27.21 41.10
CA GLY A 19 22.56 -26.07 41.72
C GLY A 19 22.79 -24.70 41.06
N ASN A 20 23.70 -24.61 40.08
CA ASN A 20 23.99 -23.36 39.35
C ASN A 20 23.47 -23.35 37.91
N ILE A 21 22.52 -24.24 37.56
CA ILE A 21 21.60 -23.94 36.46
C ILE A 21 20.53 -23.01 37.02
N MET A 22 20.95 -21.81 37.45
CA MET A 22 20.02 -20.69 37.56
C MET A 22 19.53 -20.42 36.14
N PHE A 23 18.25 -20.70 35.93
CA PHE A 23 17.32 -19.90 35.16
C PHE A 23 17.98 -18.84 34.27
N ALA A 24 18.42 -19.22 33.08
CA ALA A 24 18.27 -18.34 31.94
C ALA A 24 16.81 -18.47 31.49
N GLN A 25 15.87 -18.00 32.32
CA GLN A 25 14.61 -17.55 31.78
C GLN A 25 15.04 -16.41 30.87
N SER A 26 15.05 -16.66 29.55
CA SER A 26 15.24 -15.59 28.56
C SER A 26 14.33 -14.47 29.02
N SER A 27 14.91 -13.39 29.56
CA SER A 27 14.16 -12.22 29.92
C SER A 27 13.76 -11.64 28.59
N LYS A 28 12.61 -12.11 28.13
CA LYS A 28 11.79 -11.57 27.07
C LYS A 28 11.90 -10.04 27.17
N THR A 29 12.78 -9.46 26.35
CA THR A 29 13.01 -8.01 26.33
C THR A 29 11.69 -7.34 26.03
N ALA A 30 11.34 -6.31 26.81
CA ALA A 30 10.08 -5.61 26.62
C ALA A 30 9.97 -5.12 25.16
N PRO A 31 8.78 -5.22 24.53
CA PRO A 31 8.58 -4.72 23.18
C PRO A 31 8.89 -3.23 23.09
N ASP A 32 9.49 -2.80 21.98
CA ASP A 32 9.77 -1.40 21.69
C ASP A 32 8.45 -0.69 21.33
N GLN A 33 7.95 0.08 22.28
CA GLN A 33 6.68 0.80 22.13
C GLN A 33 6.73 1.97 21.13
N ARG A 34 7.90 2.30 20.59
CA ARG A 34 8.07 3.37 19.58
C ARG A 34 7.88 2.86 18.15
N VAL A 35 7.70 1.55 17.98
CA VAL A 35 7.48 0.95 16.66
C VAL A 35 6.01 1.10 16.29
N TRP A 36 5.71 1.77 15.18
CA TRP A 36 4.34 1.95 14.67
C TRP A 36 3.91 0.89 13.64
N SER A 37 4.68 -0.19 13.52
CA SER A 37 4.43 -1.26 12.54
C SER A 37 3.47 -2.32 13.07
N VAL A 38 2.35 -2.52 12.37
CA VAL A 38 1.40 -3.61 12.66
C VAL A 38 2.08 -4.99 12.55
N LYS A 39 3.01 -5.17 11.61
CA LYS A 39 3.80 -6.41 11.47
C LYS A 39 4.60 -6.71 12.73
N TYR A 40 5.25 -5.69 13.30
CA TYR A 40 5.97 -5.81 14.57
C TYR A 40 5.04 -6.20 15.70
N TRP A 41 3.91 -5.52 15.87
CA TRP A 41 2.95 -5.82 16.93
C TRP A 41 2.29 -7.19 16.78
N ASN A 42 2.01 -7.64 15.56
CA ASN A 42 1.56 -9.00 15.29
C ASN A 42 2.60 -10.04 15.70
N LYS A 43 3.88 -9.80 15.42
CA LYS A 43 4.98 -10.66 15.88
C LYS A 43 5.07 -10.67 17.41
N MET A 44 5.00 -9.50 18.06
CA MET A 44 5.00 -9.40 19.52
C MET A 44 3.81 -10.15 20.13
N ALA A 45 2.63 -10.07 19.51
CA ALA A 45 1.46 -10.81 19.95
C ALA A 45 1.60 -12.33 19.76
N ALA A 46 2.11 -12.78 18.60
CA ALA A 46 2.41 -14.19 18.35
C ALA A 46 3.43 -14.78 19.34
N GLU A 47 4.40 -13.96 19.77
CA GLU A 47 5.40 -14.34 20.76
C GLU A 47 4.92 -14.13 22.22
N GLY A 48 3.70 -13.64 22.44
CA GLY A 48 3.09 -13.46 23.77
C GLY A 48 3.57 -12.23 24.56
N TYR A 49 4.10 -11.22 23.88
CA TYR A 49 4.51 -9.92 24.45
C TYR A 49 3.45 -8.83 24.31
N ALA A 50 2.45 -9.04 23.47
CA ALA A 50 1.30 -8.18 23.29
C ALA A 50 0.04 -9.04 23.17
N GLU A 51 -1.12 -8.44 23.38
CA GLU A 51 -2.40 -9.08 23.08
C GLU A 51 -2.82 -8.66 21.67
N TYR A 52 -3.40 -9.60 20.91
CA TYR A 52 -4.09 -9.22 19.68
C TYR A 52 -5.27 -8.32 20.03
N ASN A 53 -5.54 -7.34 19.17
CA ASN A 53 -6.79 -6.60 19.25
C ASN A 53 -7.95 -7.62 19.21
N PRO A 54 -8.84 -7.65 20.22
CA PRO A 54 -9.90 -8.65 20.27
C PRO A 54 -10.76 -8.59 19.00
N GLN A 55 -11.11 -9.75 18.46
CA GLN A 55 -12.12 -9.81 17.40
C GLN A 55 -13.48 -9.45 18.00
N ILE A 56 -13.87 -8.20 17.79
CA ILE A 56 -15.20 -7.71 18.11
C ILE A 56 -16.10 -8.05 16.92
N GLN A 57 -17.19 -8.77 17.17
CA GLN A 57 -18.25 -8.91 16.19
C GLN A 57 -18.93 -7.54 16.08
N PHE A 58 -18.62 -6.82 15.01
CA PHE A 58 -19.36 -5.60 14.70
C PHE A 58 -20.80 -5.99 14.37
N ALA A 59 -21.76 -5.26 14.93
CA ALA A 59 -23.13 -5.37 14.42
C ALA A 59 -23.08 -5.13 12.90
N PRO A 60 -23.91 -5.84 12.10
CA PRO A 60 -24.06 -5.52 10.68
C PRO A 60 -24.26 -4.01 10.53
N ALA A 61 -23.58 -3.41 9.56
CA ALA A 61 -23.79 -2.00 9.26
C ALA A 61 -25.29 -1.80 8.96
N GLU A 62 -25.96 -1.07 9.84
CA GLU A 62 -27.33 -0.65 9.59
C GLU A 62 -27.25 0.58 8.70
N PHE A 63 -27.93 0.54 7.55
CA PHE A 63 -28.05 1.72 6.72
C PHE A 63 -28.85 2.77 7.49
N THR A 64 -28.17 3.80 7.98
CA THR A 64 -28.78 4.91 8.74
C THR A 64 -29.25 6.07 7.85
N GLY A 65 -29.11 5.94 6.53
CA GLY A 65 -29.40 6.98 5.54
C GLY A 65 -28.15 7.38 4.75
N SER A 66 -28.31 8.27 3.77
CA SER A 66 -27.21 8.83 2.97
C SER A 66 -26.53 10.05 3.62
N GLY A 67 -27.16 10.61 4.67
CA GLY A 67 -26.65 11.76 5.41
C GLY A 67 -25.73 11.39 6.57
N ILE A 68 -24.75 12.25 6.84
CA ILE A 68 -23.91 12.14 8.04
C ILE A 68 -24.68 12.71 9.23
N ASP A 69 -25.13 11.85 10.14
CA ASP A 69 -25.79 12.26 11.39
C ASP A 69 -24.75 12.58 12.47
N ALA A 70 -24.28 13.83 12.51
CA ALA A 70 -23.34 14.32 13.51
C ALA A 70 -23.68 15.74 13.98
N LEU A 71 -23.37 16.05 15.25
CA LEU A 71 -23.79 17.28 15.96
C LEU A 71 -23.33 18.61 15.32
N SER A 72 -22.47 18.58 14.30
CA SER A 72 -21.98 19.74 13.53
C SER A 72 -22.20 19.61 12.02
N VAL A 73 -22.91 18.58 11.57
CA VAL A 73 -23.13 18.27 10.16
C VAL A 73 -24.64 18.39 9.90
N MET A 74 -25.06 19.60 9.54
CA MET A 74 -26.50 19.94 9.42
C MET A 74 -27.07 19.81 8.01
N VAL A 75 -26.22 19.69 6.98
CA VAL A 75 -26.61 19.74 5.55
C VAL A 75 -25.79 18.83 4.64
N ASP A 76 -24.82 18.07 5.17
CA ASP A 76 -23.98 17.19 4.35
C ASP A 76 -24.64 15.81 4.22
N ASP A 77 -25.15 15.57 3.02
CA ASP A 77 -25.40 14.26 2.45
C ASP A 77 -24.06 13.78 1.87
N SER A 78 -23.59 12.57 2.18
CA SER A 78 -22.40 11.98 1.53
C SER A 78 -22.79 10.77 0.69
N PRO A 79 -23.73 10.91 -0.27
CA PRO A 79 -23.98 9.83 -1.19
C PRO A 79 -22.68 9.58 -1.98
N ASP A 80 -22.36 8.31 -2.24
CA ASP A 80 -21.27 7.98 -3.14
C ASP A 80 -21.62 8.56 -4.52
N VAL A 81 -20.89 9.61 -4.91
CA VAL A 81 -21.05 10.24 -6.22
C VAL A 81 -19.89 9.80 -7.11
N PRO A 82 -20.17 9.19 -8.27
CA PRO A 82 -19.11 8.90 -9.22
C PRO A 82 -18.51 10.21 -9.76
N VAL A 83 -17.20 10.23 -10.00
CA VAL A 83 -16.47 11.38 -10.56
C VAL A 83 -17.08 11.79 -11.90
N ILE A 84 -17.44 10.80 -12.73
CA ILE A 84 -18.19 11.01 -13.97
C ILE A 84 -19.44 10.12 -14.02
N ASN A 85 -20.50 10.62 -14.65
CA ASN A 85 -21.67 9.78 -14.97
C ASN A 85 -21.44 9.01 -16.28
N ALA A 86 -20.73 7.88 -16.18
CA ALA A 86 -20.43 7.01 -17.32
C ALA A 86 -21.49 5.93 -17.59
N GLY A 87 -22.60 5.92 -16.84
CA GLY A 87 -23.69 4.96 -16.97
C GLY A 87 -23.35 3.56 -16.44
N ASN A 88 -24.04 3.14 -15.38
CA ASN A 88 -23.98 1.80 -14.81
C ASN A 88 -22.57 1.28 -14.48
N THR A 89 -21.69 2.16 -14.01
CA THR A 89 -20.36 1.81 -13.50
C THR A 89 -20.25 2.09 -12.00
N THR A 90 -19.39 1.34 -11.32
CA THR A 90 -18.88 1.74 -10.00
C THR A 90 -17.53 2.44 -10.18
N GLN A 91 -17.19 3.34 -9.27
CA GLN A 91 -15.91 4.05 -9.24
C GLN A 91 -15.42 4.02 -7.79
N SER A 92 -14.37 3.24 -7.55
CA SER A 92 -13.84 2.94 -6.21
C SER A 92 -12.34 3.18 -6.18
N GLU A 93 -11.76 3.22 -4.98
CA GLU A 93 -10.31 3.41 -4.77
C GLU A 93 -9.74 4.57 -5.59
N ASN A 94 -10.01 5.79 -5.13
CA ASN A 94 -9.64 7.00 -5.85
C ASN A 94 -8.22 7.47 -5.50
N SER A 95 -7.50 7.94 -6.52
CA SER A 95 -6.29 8.74 -6.37
C SER A 95 -6.41 10.00 -7.20
N ILE A 96 -6.07 11.15 -6.62
CA ILE A 96 -6.21 12.45 -7.27
C ILE A 96 -4.93 13.28 -7.14
N PHE A 97 -4.62 14.06 -8.18
CA PHE A 97 -3.51 15.01 -8.18
C PHE A 97 -3.90 16.29 -8.92
N VAL A 98 -3.68 17.45 -8.29
CA VAL A 98 -3.89 18.77 -8.91
C VAL A 98 -2.64 19.13 -9.71
N ASN A 99 -2.82 19.60 -10.95
CA ASN A 99 -1.72 19.95 -11.83
C ASN A 99 -0.91 21.11 -11.19
N PRO A 100 0.40 20.93 -10.95
CA PRO A 100 1.23 21.95 -10.30
C PRO A 100 1.45 23.20 -11.18
N LEU A 101 1.19 23.12 -12.48
CA LEU A 101 1.29 24.22 -13.44
C LEU A 101 -0.03 24.99 -13.62
N ASP A 102 -1.17 24.37 -13.30
CA ASP A 102 -2.49 24.96 -13.43
C ASP A 102 -3.47 24.36 -12.40
N PRO A 103 -3.82 25.09 -11.33
CA PRO A 103 -4.69 24.57 -10.27
C PRO A 103 -6.15 24.34 -10.71
N LEU A 104 -6.55 24.77 -11.91
CA LEU A 104 -7.85 24.43 -12.49
C LEU A 104 -7.87 23.04 -13.13
N LYS A 105 -6.69 22.43 -13.36
CA LYS A 105 -6.57 21.09 -13.91
C LYS A 105 -6.24 20.08 -12.80
N ALA A 106 -6.90 18.92 -12.85
CA ALA A 106 -6.57 17.80 -11.97
C ALA A 106 -6.85 16.46 -12.67
N LEU A 107 -6.10 15.44 -12.27
CA LEU A 107 -6.28 14.05 -12.66
C LEU A 107 -6.83 13.27 -11.48
N ASN A 108 -7.92 12.54 -11.70
CA ASN A 108 -8.45 11.55 -10.78
C ASN A 108 -8.48 10.18 -11.47
N SER A 109 -8.05 9.14 -10.77
CA SER A 109 -8.05 7.77 -11.24
C SER A 109 -8.74 6.88 -10.20
N ASN A 110 -9.55 5.95 -10.68
CA ASN A 110 -10.36 5.02 -9.90
C ASN A 110 -10.24 3.61 -10.47
N ASN A 111 -10.47 2.62 -9.62
CA ASN A 111 -10.93 1.31 -10.08
C ASN A 111 -12.37 1.44 -10.59
N SER A 112 -12.57 1.21 -11.88
CA SER A 112 -13.90 1.23 -12.51
C SER A 112 -14.38 -0.18 -12.87
N THR A 113 -15.62 -0.50 -12.54
CA THR A 113 -16.25 -1.79 -12.88
C THR A 113 -17.70 -1.58 -13.33
N GLU A 114 -18.35 -2.63 -13.85
CA GLU A 114 -19.81 -2.66 -14.02
C GLU A 114 -20.55 -2.48 -12.69
N ASN A 115 -21.78 -1.95 -12.71
CA ASN A 115 -22.68 -1.96 -11.56
C ASN A 115 -23.88 -2.90 -11.83
N PRO A 116 -24.11 -3.97 -11.05
CA PRO A 116 -23.30 -4.44 -9.92
C PRO A 116 -21.90 -4.90 -10.36
N VAL A 117 -20.97 -4.90 -9.39
CA VAL A 117 -19.54 -5.22 -9.62
C VAL A 117 -19.38 -6.52 -10.42
N GLY A 118 -18.78 -6.38 -11.59
CA GLY A 118 -18.48 -7.46 -12.53
C GLY A 118 -17.00 -7.47 -12.89
N ALA A 119 -16.68 -7.12 -14.14
CA ALA A 119 -15.30 -7.03 -14.60
C ALA A 119 -14.66 -5.69 -14.25
N LEU A 120 -13.38 -5.72 -13.88
CA LEU A 120 -12.54 -4.53 -13.75
C LEU A 120 -12.16 -4.00 -15.13
N TYR A 121 -12.38 -2.71 -15.34
CA TYR A 121 -11.97 -1.99 -16.55
C TYR A 121 -10.54 -1.47 -16.47
N GLY A 122 -9.99 -1.43 -15.26
CA GLY A 122 -8.67 -0.91 -14.91
C GLY A 122 -8.75 0.43 -14.17
N THR A 123 -7.60 1.07 -14.07
CA THR A 123 -7.44 2.41 -13.48
C THR A 123 -7.89 3.50 -14.46
N SER A 124 -8.97 4.22 -14.16
CA SER A 124 -9.53 5.25 -15.04
C SER A 124 -8.63 6.48 -15.20
N GLY A 125 -8.92 7.31 -16.20
CA GLY A 125 -8.30 8.63 -16.37
C GLY A 125 -9.37 9.71 -16.44
N PHE A 126 -9.75 10.29 -15.31
CA PHE A 126 -10.72 11.37 -15.23
C PHE A 126 -10.01 12.71 -15.07
N MET A 127 -10.39 13.69 -15.86
CA MET A 127 -9.76 15.01 -15.91
C MET A 127 -10.78 16.10 -15.67
N THR A 128 -10.35 17.15 -14.98
CA THR A 128 -11.04 18.45 -14.92
C THR A 128 -10.13 19.53 -15.47
N ALA A 129 -10.73 20.62 -15.98
CA ALA A 129 -10.03 21.82 -16.43
C ALA A 129 -10.69 23.11 -15.89
N ASP A 130 -11.61 22.99 -14.93
CA ASP A 130 -12.37 24.09 -14.34
C ASP A 130 -12.43 24.03 -12.81
N GLY A 131 -11.39 23.46 -12.19
CA GLY A 131 -11.28 23.35 -10.74
C GLY A 131 -12.22 22.31 -10.13
N GLY A 132 -12.60 21.29 -10.91
CA GLY A 132 -13.44 20.18 -10.46
C GLY A 132 -14.94 20.42 -10.59
N LEU A 133 -15.37 21.48 -11.29
CA LEU A 133 -16.79 21.74 -11.55
C LEU A 133 -17.37 20.77 -12.58
N THR A 134 -16.57 20.42 -13.60
CA THR A 134 -16.88 19.37 -14.56
C THR A 134 -15.71 18.39 -14.68
N TRP A 135 -16.07 17.14 -14.94
CA TRP A 135 -15.15 16.04 -15.13
C TRP A 135 -15.47 15.30 -16.42
N GLY A 136 -14.43 14.95 -17.16
CA GLY A 136 -14.50 14.10 -18.34
C GLY A 136 -13.43 13.01 -18.28
N GLY A 137 -13.29 12.24 -19.36
CA GLY A 137 -12.29 11.18 -19.47
C GLY A 137 -12.91 9.81 -19.71
N SER A 138 -12.21 8.76 -19.30
CA SER A 138 -12.58 7.37 -19.60
C SER A 138 -12.57 6.50 -18.35
N VAL A 139 -13.56 5.61 -18.22
CA VAL A 139 -13.59 4.56 -17.20
C VAL A 139 -12.66 3.38 -17.51
N GLN A 140 -12.07 3.36 -18.71
CA GLN A 140 -11.16 2.29 -19.13
C GLN A 140 -9.75 2.53 -18.57
N GLY A 141 -9.01 1.44 -18.38
CA GLY A 141 -7.67 1.42 -17.85
C GLY A 141 -6.70 2.33 -18.61
N THR A 142 -6.01 3.20 -17.88
CA THR A 142 -4.90 3.99 -18.37
C THR A 142 -3.76 3.05 -18.77
N GLY A 143 -3.28 3.21 -20.01
CA GLY A 143 -2.26 2.31 -20.58
C GLY A 143 -2.78 0.95 -21.04
N GLY A 144 -4.10 0.72 -21.04
CA GLY A 144 -4.73 -0.54 -21.44
C GLY A 144 -5.23 -1.35 -20.25
N SER A 145 -5.35 -2.67 -20.43
CA SER A 145 -5.73 -3.59 -19.36
C SER A 145 -4.74 -3.50 -18.19
N ASN A 146 -5.29 -3.45 -16.97
CA ASN A 146 -4.54 -3.51 -15.73
C ASN A 146 -5.43 -4.02 -14.58
N SER A 147 -4.81 -4.33 -13.44
CA SER A 147 -5.46 -4.94 -12.27
C SER A 147 -5.87 -3.93 -11.17
N GLY A 148 -5.84 -2.63 -11.47
CA GLY A 148 -6.34 -1.60 -10.55
C GLY A 148 -5.29 -0.98 -9.62
N ASP A 149 -5.77 -0.50 -8.47
CA ASP A 149 -5.05 0.23 -7.41
C ASP A 149 -4.36 1.49 -7.94
N PRO A 150 -5.13 2.52 -8.32
CA PRO A 150 -4.57 3.70 -8.98
C PRO A 150 -3.73 4.58 -8.05
N ALA A 151 -2.65 5.12 -8.57
CA ALA A 151 -1.88 6.20 -7.96
C ALA A 151 -1.56 7.29 -9.00
N ALA A 152 -2.27 8.40 -8.94
CA ALA A 152 -2.18 9.51 -9.88
C ALA A 152 -1.16 10.56 -9.46
N VAL A 153 -0.32 11.02 -10.39
CA VAL A 153 0.57 12.18 -10.21
C VAL A 153 0.71 12.99 -11.51
N ILE A 154 1.10 14.26 -11.40
CA ILE A 154 1.39 15.14 -12.54
C ILE A 154 2.72 15.83 -12.25
N ASP A 155 3.66 15.79 -13.19
CA ASP A 155 4.98 16.42 -13.02
C ASP A 155 5.03 17.90 -13.43
N LEU A 156 6.14 18.58 -13.14
CA LEU A 156 6.38 19.97 -13.55
C LEU A 156 6.65 20.15 -15.06
N ASN A 157 6.76 19.07 -15.84
CA ASN A 157 6.83 19.12 -17.30
C ASN A 157 5.45 19.04 -17.96
N GLY A 158 4.38 18.86 -17.17
CA GLY A 158 3.00 18.73 -17.65
C GLY A 158 2.66 17.31 -18.11
N ARG A 159 3.47 16.30 -17.76
CA ARG A 159 3.17 14.89 -17.99
C ARG A 159 2.31 14.34 -16.86
N TYR A 160 1.29 13.60 -17.24
CA TYR A 160 0.33 12.96 -16.34
C TYR A 160 0.71 11.49 -16.19
N PHE A 161 0.60 10.95 -14.98
CA PHE A 161 0.94 9.56 -14.70
C PHE A 161 -0.12 8.89 -13.83
N VAL A 162 -0.34 7.60 -14.07
CA VAL A 162 -1.12 6.71 -13.21
C VAL A 162 -0.32 5.43 -13.00
N GLY A 163 0.04 5.13 -11.75
CA GLY A 163 0.56 3.84 -11.32
C GLY A 163 -0.55 2.85 -11.03
N TYR A 164 -0.30 1.55 -11.24
CA TYR A 164 -1.26 0.48 -11.05
C TYR A 164 -0.59 -0.90 -10.93
N ILE A 165 -1.34 -1.88 -10.47
CA ILE A 165 -0.98 -3.31 -10.61
C ILE A 165 -1.11 -3.67 -12.09
N ALA A 166 -0.01 -4.11 -12.70
CA ALA A 166 0.00 -4.49 -14.12
C ALA A 166 -0.73 -5.82 -14.36
N ASP A 167 -1.09 -6.12 -15.60
CA ASP A 167 -1.74 -7.39 -15.99
C ASP A 167 -0.93 -8.63 -15.61
N ASP A 168 0.41 -8.51 -15.55
CA ASP A 168 1.30 -9.59 -15.13
C ASP A 168 1.38 -9.74 -13.60
N LEU A 169 0.58 -8.99 -12.83
CA LEU A 169 0.63 -8.87 -11.37
C LEU A 169 1.92 -8.23 -10.85
N GLY A 170 2.68 -7.59 -11.74
CA GLY A 170 3.77 -6.68 -11.41
C GLY A 170 3.27 -5.24 -11.19
N GLN A 171 4.13 -4.28 -11.50
CA GLN A 171 3.87 -2.85 -11.33
C GLN A 171 3.99 -2.13 -12.66
N GLY A 172 2.95 -1.38 -13.02
CA GLY A 172 2.88 -0.59 -14.23
C GLY A 172 2.68 0.90 -13.92
N VAL A 173 3.17 1.75 -14.82
CA VAL A 173 2.87 3.17 -14.85
C VAL A 173 2.47 3.53 -16.26
N ALA A 174 1.29 4.13 -16.44
CA ALA A 174 0.93 4.79 -17.69
C ALA A 174 1.26 6.28 -17.60
N TYR A 175 1.75 6.86 -18.69
CA TYR A 175 1.89 8.31 -18.82
C TYR A 175 1.08 8.86 -20.00
N SER A 176 0.72 10.13 -19.91
CA SER A 176 0.08 10.91 -20.97
C SER A 176 0.78 12.26 -21.14
N ASP A 177 1.06 12.60 -22.40
CA ASP A 177 1.66 13.88 -22.82
C ASP A 177 0.61 14.82 -23.47
N ASP A 178 -0.65 14.41 -23.51
CA ASP A 178 -1.75 15.09 -24.20
C ASP A 178 -2.97 15.30 -23.30
N GLU A 179 -2.70 15.57 -22.01
CA GLU A 179 -3.71 15.85 -20.98
C GLU A 179 -4.75 14.73 -20.81
N GLY A 180 -4.32 13.48 -20.92
CA GLY A 180 -5.11 12.27 -20.65
C GLY A 180 -5.85 11.70 -21.85
N GLN A 181 -5.62 12.23 -23.06
CA GLN A 181 -6.30 11.76 -24.27
C GLN A 181 -5.75 10.41 -24.75
N THR A 182 -4.44 10.21 -24.63
CA THR A 182 -3.77 8.93 -24.88
C THR A 182 -2.84 8.59 -23.73
N TRP A 183 -2.69 7.29 -23.48
CA TRP A 183 -1.91 6.75 -22.38
C TRP A 183 -0.95 5.68 -22.88
N THR A 184 0.31 5.77 -22.46
CA THR A 184 1.36 4.81 -22.81
C THR A 184 1.80 4.05 -21.57
N HIS A 185 1.63 2.74 -21.57
CA HIS A 185 2.10 1.85 -20.50
C HIS A 185 3.63 1.69 -20.50
N VAL A 186 4.21 1.70 -19.30
CA VAL A 186 5.60 1.33 -19.02
C VAL A 186 5.62 0.38 -17.82
N GLN A 187 6.36 -0.73 -17.93
CA GLN A 187 6.57 -1.64 -16.82
C GLN A 187 7.56 -1.04 -15.82
N ALA A 188 7.15 -0.85 -14.57
CA ALA A 188 8.01 -0.37 -13.49
C ALA A 188 8.72 -1.53 -12.77
N ALA A 189 8.03 -2.64 -12.54
CA ALA A 189 8.61 -3.87 -12.05
C ALA A 189 7.84 -5.09 -12.57
N PRO A 190 8.51 -6.18 -12.98
CA PRO A 190 7.82 -7.36 -13.47
C PRO A 190 7.11 -8.11 -12.34
N SER A 191 6.19 -9.01 -12.72
CA SER A 191 5.59 -10.01 -11.84
C SER A 191 6.58 -10.61 -10.85
N PRO A 192 6.21 -10.81 -9.57
CA PRO A 192 7.08 -11.50 -8.63
C PRO A 192 7.22 -12.98 -9.00
N GLY A 193 6.27 -13.53 -9.78
CA GLY A 193 6.18 -14.93 -10.18
C GLY A 193 5.59 -15.80 -9.07
N GLY A 194 4.60 -16.62 -9.43
CA GLY A 194 3.84 -17.47 -8.51
C GLY A 194 2.36 -17.46 -8.86
N PHE A 195 1.59 -18.46 -8.39
CA PHE A 195 0.18 -18.59 -8.78
C PHE A 195 -0.74 -17.59 -8.04
N PHE A 196 -0.36 -17.18 -6.83
CA PHE A 196 -1.09 -16.21 -6.00
C PHE A 196 -0.22 -15.01 -5.61
N ASP A 197 0.94 -14.86 -6.24
CA ASP A 197 1.93 -13.84 -5.85
C ASP A 197 1.72 -12.57 -6.70
N VAL A 198 1.82 -11.40 -6.05
CA VAL A 198 1.48 -10.10 -6.63
C VAL A 198 2.31 -8.99 -5.98
N LEU A 199 2.61 -7.96 -6.77
CA LEU A 199 3.06 -6.67 -6.24
C LEU A 199 1.81 -5.82 -6.04
N ASP A 200 1.41 -5.56 -4.78
CA ASP A 200 0.13 -4.91 -4.44
C ASP A 200 0.33 -3.87 -3.31
N LYS A 201 -0.68 -3.04 -3.10
CA LYS A 201 -0.70 -1.83 -2.29
C LYS A 201 0.30 -0.83 -2.83
N ASN A 202 0.21 -0.60 -4.14
CA ASN A 202 1.11 0.27 -4.85
C ASN A 202 0.80 1.75 -4.60
N HIS A 203 1.85 2.56 -4.68
CA HIS A 203 1.75 4.00 -4.64
C HIS A 203 2.82 4.61 -5.56
N LEU A 204 2.50 5.78 -6.11
CA LEU A 204 3.34 6.53 -7.02
C LEU A 204 3.49 7.95 -6.52
N TRP A 205 4.71 8.49 -6.57
CA TRP A 205 4.99 9.88 -6.27
C TRP A 205 5.97 10.48 -7.27
N VAL A 206 5.86 11.79 -7.51
CA VAL A 206 6.84 12.57 -8.29
C VAL A 206 7.40 13.70 -7.42
N ASP A 207 8.70 13.90 -7.47
CA ASP A 207 9.34 15.03 -6.80
C ASP A 207 9.16 16.32 -7.61
N ASN A 208 8.12 17.08 -7.28
CA ASN A 208 7.84 18.38 -7.88
C ASN A 208 8.44 19.55 -7.07
N SER A 209 9.44 19.33 -6.22
CA SER A 209 10.08 20.43 -5.48
C SER A 209 11.16 21.08 -6.36
N PRO A 210 11.03 22.36 -6.77
CA PRO A 210 12.02 23.02 -7.64
C PRO A 210 13.40 23.17 -6.98
N SER A 211 13.49 23.04 -5.66
CA SER A 211 14.74 23.07 -4.91
C SER A 211 15.35 21.69 -4.65
N SER A 212 14.68 20.61 -5.07
CA SER A 212 15.16 19.25 -4.84
C SER A 212 16.27 18.90 -5.83
N PRO A 213 17.37 18.25 -5.41
CA PRO A 213 18.34 17.65 -6.33
C PRO A 213 17.76 16.44 -7.10
N HIS A 214 16.52 16.04 -6.81
CA HIS A 214 15.81 14.91 -7.40
C HIS A 214 14.52 15.33 -8.08
N GLU A 215 14.34 16.63 -8.34
CA GLU A 215 13.19 17.16 -9.07
C GLU A 215 12.96 16.37 -10.38
N GLY A 216 11.70 16.04 -10.63
CA GLY A 216 11.25 15.24 -11.77
C GLY A 216 11.44 13.73 -11.61
N ASN A 217 12.12 13.24 -10.56
CA ASN A 217 12.19 11.81 -10.31
C ASN A 217 10.82 11.27 -9.88
N LEU A 218 10.46 10.11 -10.42
CA LEU A 218 9.29 9.36 -9.99
C LEU A 218 9.70 8.19 -9.10
N TYR A 219 8.85 7.85 -8.15
CA TYR A 219 9.06 6.78 -7.17
C TYR A 219 7.81 5.91 -7.11
N ALA A 220 7.96 4.64 -7.45
CA ALA A 220 6.91 3.64 -7.33
C ALA A 220 7.26 2.68 -6.19
N ALA A 221 6.32 2.47 -5.27
CA ALA A 221 6.50 1.61 -4.11
C ALA A 221 5.30 0.67 -3.95
N TRP A 222 5.54 -0.53 -3.44
CA TRP A 222 4.50 -1.55 -3.23
C TRP A 222 4.92 -2.52 -2.12
N THR A 223 3.97 -3.33 -1.66
CA THR A 223 4.26 -4.52 -0.87
C THR A 223 4.46 -5.71 -1.80
N ARG A 224 5.55 -6.46 -1.63
CA ARG A 224 5.78 -7.71 -2.36
C ARG A 224 5.08 -8.84 -1.64
N PHE A 225 3.96 -9.32 -2.16
CA PHE A 225 3.31 -10.54 -1.68
C PHE A 225 3.82 -11.71 -2.51
N GLN A 226 4.82 -12.42 -1.98
CA GLN A 226 5.42 -13.55 -2.65
C GLN A 226 5.79 -14.65 -1.67
N SER A 227 4.99 -15.70 -1.65
CA SER A 227 5.20 -16.82 -0.74
C SER A 227 6.58 -17.48 -0.93
N GLY A 228 7.32 -17.61 0.17
CA GLY A 228 8.67 -18.21 0.16
C GLY A 228 9.79 -17.29 -0.31
N SER A 229 9.49 -16.05 -0.68
CA SER A 229 10.52 -15.02 -0.93
C SER A 229 11.12 -14.51 0.38
N ALA A 230 12.39 -14.10 0.34
CA ALA A 230 13.02 -13.38 1.44
C ALA A 230 12.41 -11.98 1.65
N ASN A 231 11.77 -11.43 0.60
CA ASN A 231 11.12 -10.12 0.62
C ASN A 231 9.59 -10.24 0.77
N ASP A 232 9.06 -11.37 1.23
CA ASP A 232 7.62 -11.53 1.40
C ASP A 232 7.07 -10.56 2.45
N SER A 233 6.01 -9.84 2.08
CA SER A 233 5.39 -8.78 2.87
C SER A 233 6.37 -7.68 3.28
N GLU A 234 7.36 -7.39 2.43
CA GLU A 234 8.26 -6.24 2.54
C GLU A 234 7.89 -5.17 1.51
N ILE A 235 8.27 -3.92 1.79
CA ILE A 235 8.08 -2.81 0.87
C ILE A 235 9.26 -2.75 -0.10
N GLU A 236 8.98 -2.73 -1.39
CA GLU A 236 9.97 -2.51 -2.44
C GLU A 236 9.74 -1.13 -3.09
N VAL A 237 10.80 -0.55 -3.63
CA VAL A 237 10.76 0.76 -4.29
C VAL A 237 11.63 0.71 -5.55
N VAL A 238 11.13 1.29 -6.63
CA VAL A 238 11.92 1.65 -7.82
C VAL A 238 11.69 3.11 -8.14
N ARG A 239 12.64 3.71 -8.86
CA ARG A 239 12.53 5.08 -9.35
C ARG A 239 12.78 5.18 -10.84
N SER A 240 12.23 6.24 -11.42
CA SER A 240 12.59 6.73 -12.74
C SER A 240 13.25 8.10 -12.62
N THR A 241 14.30 8.32 -13.41
CA THR A 241 15.01 9.60 -13.52
C THR A 241 14.96 10.15 -14.95
N ASP A 242 14.07 9.63 -15.79
CA ASP A 242 13.97 9.92 -17.23
C ASP A 242 12.52 10.14 -17.68
N GLY A 243 11.68 10.68 -16.79
CA GLY A 243 10.28 11.01 -17.09
C GLY A 243 9.37 9.78 -17.15
N GLY A 244 9.69 8.71 -16.41
CA GLY A 244 8.88 7.50 -16.31
C GLY A 244 9.14 6.48 -17.42
N LEU A 245 10.21 6.63 -18.21
CA LEU A 245 10.51 5.75 -19.35
C LEU A 245 11.26 4.49 -18.94
N THR A 246 12.15 4.59 -17.95
CA THR A 246 12.84 3.44 -17.35
C THR A 246 12.79 3.49 -15.84
N TRP A 247 12.81 2.31 -15.21
CA TRP A 247 12.66 2.14 -13.76
C TRP A 247 13.76 1.23 -13.22
N SER A 248 14.32 1.60 -12.06
CA SER A 248 15.36 0.83 -11.37
C SER A 248 15.37 1.12 -9.87
N ALA A 249 15.86 0.15 -9.08
CA ALA A 249 16.04 0.28 -7.63
C ALA A 249 17.20 1.21 -7.24
#